data_AF-A0A1Z8KVT3-F1
#
_entry.id   AF-A0A1Z8KVT3-F1
#
_cell.length_a   1.000
_cell.length_b   1.000
_cell.length_c   1.000
_cell.angle_alpha   90.00
_cell.angle_beta   90.00
_cell.angle_gamma   90.00
#
_symmetry.space_group_name_H-M   'P 1'
#
loop_
_entity.id
_entity.type
_entity.pdbx_description
1 polymer ?
#
loop_
_entity_poly.entity_id
_entity_poly.type
_entity_poly.pdbx_seq_one_letter_code
_entity_poly.pdbx_strand_id
1 'polypeptide(L)'
;MNTKLIKINLNQTVSRFELAEIKKEKNRWIIYGAITFVFLLILLFNFFIINKYNGLISSRLNNAKNLIDDSNKIRKNYENYNKGEGNVDLTISQADIDRLFDVEKKRISLAKKLEALAFDIPENMSLLDFEYHYDKNELIITLISEVDRYSENKELLIQNITQNFMNDGDFNSYDLRPEKDNHKQQQYYKVILTLSNKK
;
A
#
# COMPACT_ATOMS: atom_id res chain seq x y z
N MET A 1 -34.27 49.10 71.52
CA MET A 1 -34.09 47.66 71.23
C MET A 1 -34.68 47.39 69.87
N ASN A 2 -33.87 46.91 68.91
CA ASN A 2 -34.30 46.71 67.52
C ASN A 2 -34.70 45.24 67.35
N THR A 3 -36.00 44.93 67.47
CA THR A 3 -36.53 43.58 67.30
C THR A 3 -36.59 43.23 65.82
N LYS A 4 -35.63 42.43 65.36
CA LYS A 4 -35.64 41.83 64.02
C LYS A 4 -36.77 40.80 63.95
N LEU A 5 -37.91 41.19 63.39
CA LEU A 5 -39.02 40.28 63.14
C LEU A 5 -38.64 39.31 62.02
N ILE A 6 -38.74 38.02 62.30
CA ILE A 6 -38.55 36.95 61.31
C ILE A 6 -39.80 36.91 60.43
N LYS A 7 -39.67 37.26 59.15
CA LYS A 7 -40.73 37.10 58.16
C LYS A 7 -40.81 35.63 57.77
N ILE A 8 -41.80 34.91 58.32
CA ILE A 8 -42.11 33.53 57.91
C ILE A 8 -43.16 33.61 56.81
N ASN A 9 -42.82 33.11 55.62
CA ASN A 9 -43.75 33.03 54.50
C ASN A 9 -44.61 31.75 54.66
N LEU A 10 -45.86 31.93 55.07
CA LEU A 10 -46.82 30.85 55.31
C LEU A 10 -47.36 30.19 54.01
N ASN A 11 -46.98 30.71 52.84
CA ASN A 11 -47.39 30.18 51.53
C ASN A 11 -46.39 29.16 50.95
N GLN A 12 -45.41 28.70 51.73
CA GLN A 12 -44.53 27.60 51.36
C GLN A 12 -45.24 26.26 51.57
N THR A 13 -46.02 25.83 50.58
CA THR A 13 -46.74 24.55 50.55
C THR A 13 -45.85 23.33 50.34
N VAL A 14 -44.54 23.51 50.15
CA VAL A 14 -43.55 22.45 49.97
C VAL A 14 -42.32 22.75 50.81
N SER A 15 -41.87 21.74 51.57
CA SER A 15 -40.66 21.80 52.37
C SER A 15 -39.43 21.96 51.47
N ARG A 16 -38.41 22.69 51.93
CA ARG A 16 -37.14 22.82 51.19
C ARG A 16 -36.50 21.46 50.89
N PHE A 17 -36.77 20.47 51.73
CA PHE A 17 -36.32 19.09 51.54
C PHE A 17 -37.03 18.40 50.37
N GLU A 18 -38.35 18.58 50.24
CA GLU A 18 -39.14 18.04 49.11
C GLU A 18 -38.69 18.66 47.78
N LEU A 19 -38.42 19.96 47.75
CA LEU A 19 -37.88 20.63 46.55
C LEU A 19 -36.49 20.09 46.14
N ALA A 20 -35.64 19.79 47.12
CA ALA A 20 -34.32 19.20 46.87
C ALA A 20 -34.44 17.77 46.33
N GLU A 21 -35.41 17.00 46.83
CA GLU A 21 -35.69 15.64 46.41
C GLU A 21 -36.25 15.58 44.98
N ILE A 22 -37.23 16.43 44.66
CA ILE A 22 -37.77 16.58 43.30
C ILE A 22 -36.66 16.95 42.30
N LYS A 23 -35.75 17.86 42.67
CA LYS A 23 -34.62 18.23 41.81
C LYS A 23 -33.64 17.08 41.59
N LYS A 24 -33.38 16.28 42.63
CA LYS A 24 -32.52 15.09 42.56
C LYS A 24 -33.14 14.01 41.66
N GLU A 25 -34.44 13.78 41.79
CA GLU A 25 -35.16 12.82 40.97
C GLU A 25 -35.23 13.25 39.51
N LYS A 26 -35.53 14.53 39.24
CA LYS A 26 -35.46 15.10 37.87
C LYS A 26 -34.08 14.91 37.25
N ASN A 27 -33.01 15.12 38.00
CA ASN A 27 -31.64 14.92 37.50
C ASN A 27 -31.34 13.45 37.19
N ARG A 28 -31.85 12.50 38.00
CA ARG A 28 -31.75 11.06 37.70
C ARG A 28 -32.46 10.70 36.41
N TRP A 29 -33.67 11.22 36.19
CA TRP A 29 -34.42 11.01 34.95
C TRP A 29 -33.72 11.59 33.72
N ILE A 30 -33.07 12.76 33.86
CA ILE A 30 -32.27 13.36 32.77
C ILE A 30 -31.08 12.46 32.41
N ILE A 31 -30.33 11.99 33.42
CA ILE A 31 -29.18 11.10 33.19
C ILE A 31 -29.63 9.79 32.55
N TYR A 32 -30.71 9.19 33.06
CA TYR A 32 -31.29 7.97 32.50
C TYR A 32 -31.71 8.18 31.04
N GLY A 33 -32.47 9.26 30.77
CA GLY A 33 -32.91 9.59 29.41
C GLY A 33 -31.75 9.83 28.45
N ALA A 34 -30.68 10.48 28.91
CA ALA A 34 -29.48 10.68 28.11
C ALA A 34 -28.81 9.34 27.74
N ILE A 35 -28.68 8.41 28.69
CA ILE A 35 -28.10 7.09 28.44
C ILE A 35 -28.97 6.30 27.44
N THR A 36 -30.30 6.30 27.63
CA THR A 36 -31.23 5.63 26.71
C THR A 36 -31.17 6.22 25.30
N PHE A 37 -31.07 7.55 25.20
CA PHE A 37 -30.95 8.23 23.92
C PHE A 37 -29.65 7.88 23.18
N VAL A 38 -28.52 7.83 23.90
CA VAL A 38 -27.24 7.37 23.33
C VAL A 38 -27.34 5.93 22.84
N PHE A 39 -27.99 5.05 23.60
CA PHE A 39 -28.23 3.67 23.17
C PHE A 39 -29.04 3.60 21.87
N LEU A 40 -30.12 4.39 21.75
CA LEU A 40 -30.92 4.46 20.53
C LEU A 40 -30.12 4.96 19.32
N LEU A 41 -29.26 5.97 19.52
CA LEU A 41 -28.37 6.45 18.46
C LEU A 41 -27.39 5.38 18.00
N ILE A 42 -26.79 4.61 18.93
CA ILE A 42 -25.89 3.51 18.59
C ILE A 42 -26.63 2.44 17.78
N LEU A 43 -27.86 2.08 18.17
CA LEU A 43 -28.66 1.09 17.44
C LEU A 43 -29.00 1.56 16.02
N LEU A 44 -29.43 2.82 15.86
CA LEU A 44 -29.71 3.41 14.54
C LEU A 44 -28.46 3.45 13.67
N PHE A 45 -27.32 3.83 14.23
CA PHE A 45 -26.06 3.86 13.51
C PHE A 45 -25.62 2.46 13.06
N ASN A 46 -25.69 1.46 13.95
CA ASN A 46 -25.39 0.07 13.60
C ASN A 46 -26.29 -0.44 12.47
N PHE A 47 -27.60 -0.17 12.55
CA PHE A 47 -28.54 -0.54 11.49
C PHE A 47 -28.18 0.10 10.15
N PHE A 48 -27.82 1.39 10.14
CA PHE A 48 -27.39 2.09 8.93
C PHE A 48 -26.13 1.46 8.33
N ILE A 49 -25.12 1.20 9.17
CA ILE A 49 -23.84 0.61 8.76
C ILE A 49 -24.05 -0.79 8.17
N ILE A 50 -24.83 -1.65 8.83
CA ILE A 50 -25.13 -3.00 8.35
C ILE A 50 -25.77 -2.96 6.95
N ASN A 51 -26.75 -2.07 6.73
CA ASN A 51 -27.38 -1.93 5.42
C ASN A 51 -26.38 -1.49 4.33
N LYS A 52 -25.47 -0.57 4.64
CA LYS A 52 -24.43 -0.13 3.70
C LYS A 52 -23.44 -1.25 3.38
N TYR A 53 -22.99 -2.00 4.39
CA TYR A 53 -22.10 -3.14 4.19
C TYR A 53 -22.77 -4.24 3.36
N ASN A 54 -24.03 -4.57 3.65
CA ASN A 54 -24.76 -5.56 2.86
C ASN A 54 -24.90 -5.12 1.39
N GLY A 55 -25.21 -3.85 1.13
CA GLY A 55 -25.24 -3.31 -0.24
C GLY A 55 -23.89 -3.41 -0.96
N LEU A 56 -22.79 -3.11 -0.26
CA LEU A 56 -21.44 -3.25 -0.79
C LEU A 56 -21.09 -4.72 -1.10
N ILE A 57 -21.41 -5.63 -0.17
CA ILE A 57 -21.19 -7.07 -0.33
C ILE A 57 -21.98 -7.60 -1.54
N SER A 58 -23.26 -7.24 -1.67
CA SER A 58 -24.09 -7.62 -2.81
C SER A 58 -23.53 -7.09 -4.14
N SER A 59 -23.07 -5.85 -4.18
CA SER A 59 -22.42 -5.28 -5.38
C SER A 59 -21.14 -6.03 -5.74
N ARG A 60 -20.29 -6.36 -4.75
CA ARG A 60 -19.07 -7.14 -4.97
C ARG A 60 -19.36 -8.55 -5.47
N LEU A 61 -20.35 -9.23 -4.88
CA LEU A 61 -20.81 -10.55 -5.33
C LEU A 61 -21.35 -10.50 -6.76
N ASN A 62 -22.15 -9.49 -7.09
CA ASN A 62 -22.68 -9.31 -8.43
C ASN A 62 -21.56 -9.06 -9.45
N ASN A 63 -20.59 -8.21 -9.12
CA ASN A 63 -19.43 -7.96 -9.99
C ASN A 63 -18.57 -9.21 -10.18
N ALA A 64 -18.35 -9.99 -9.11
CA ALA A 64 -17.62 -11.25 -9.21
C ALA A 64 -18.36 -12.27 -10.08
N LYS A 65 -19.68 -12.36 -9.94
CA LYS A 65 -20.52 -13.21 -10.79
C LYS A 65 -20.44 -12.77 -12.26
N ASN A 66 -20.62 -11.48 -12.53
CA ASN A 66 -20.51 -10.94 -13.89
C ASN A 66 -19.14 -11.24 -14.50
N LEU A 67 -18.05 -11.08 -13.73
CA LEU A 67 -16.71 -11.39 -14.20
C LEU A 67 -16.54 -12.88 -14.57
N ILE A 68 -17.11 -13.78 -13.78
CA ILE A 68 -17.11 -15.23 -14.07
C ILE A 68 -17.95 -15.52 -15.31
N ASP A 69 -19.13 -14.93 -15.43
CA ASP A 69 -20.04 -15.12 -16.56
C ASP A 69 -19.41 -14.58 -17.86
N ASP A 70 -18.78 -13.40 -17.81
CA ASP A 70 -18.03 -12.81 -18.92
C ASP A 70 -16.84 -13.68 -19.31
N SER A 71 -16.06 -14.17 -18.34
CA SER A 71 -14.94 -15.09 -18.60
C SER A 71 -15.41 -16.39 -19.25
N ASN A 72 -16.52 -16.98 -18.77
CA ASN A 72 -17.10 -18.17 -19.38
C ASN A 72 -17.62 -17.91 -20.79
N LYS A 73 -18.25 -16.77 -21.04
CA LYS A 73 -18.72 -16.36 -22.37
C LYS A 73 -17.55 -16.19 -23.33
N ILE A 74 -16.48 -15.53 -22.90
CA ILE A 74 -15.25 -15.36 -23.66
C ILE A 74 -14.65 -16.73 -23.99
N ARG A 75 -14.46 -17.61 -22.99
CA ARG A 75 -13.92 -18.96 -23.18
C ARG A 75 -14.75 -19.78 -24.18
N LYS A 76 -16.08 -19.78 -24.05
CA LYS A 76 -16.98 -20.49 -24.95
C LYS A 76 -16.88 -19.97 -26.38
N ASN A 77 -16.72 -18.65 -26.57
CA ASN A 77 -16.52 -18.07 -27.89
C ASN A 77 -15.20 -18.53 -28.52
N TYR A 78 -14.10 -18.57 -27.75
CA TYR A 78 -12.81 -19.14 -28.21
C TYR A 78 -12.91 -20.63 -28.57
N GLU A 79 -13.58 -21.44 -27.73
CA GLU A 79 -13.78 -22.87 -28.01
C GLU A 79 -14.60 -23.10 -29.29
N ASN A 80 -15.61 -22.28 -29.55
CA ASN A 80 -16.43 -22.36 -30.75
C ASN A 80 -15.71 -21.84 -32.01
N TYR A 81 -14.83 -20.84 -31.86
CA TYR A 81 -13.98 -20.36 -32.96
C TYR A 81 -12.99 -21.43 -33.43
N ASN A 82 -12.35 -22.14 -32.50
CA ASN A 82 -11.48 -23.29 -32.83
C ASN A 82 -12.21 -24.43 -33.55
N LYS A 83 -13.54 -24.46 -33.50
CA LYS A 83 -14.42 -25.42 -34.19
C LYS A 83 -15.02 -24.89 -35.49
N GLY A 84 -14.73 -23.64 -35.88
CA GLY A 84 -15.23 -23.02 -37.11
C GLY A 84 -16.65 -22.43 -37.02
N GLU A 85 -17.24 -22.36 -35.83
CA GLU A 85 -18.64 -21.94 -35.62
C GLU A 85 -18.79 -20.63 -34.80
N GLY A 86 -17.67 -20.05 -34.34
CA GLY A 86 -17.65 -18.86 -33.48
C GLY A 86 -17.19 -17.59 -34.20
N ASN A 87 -17.83 -16.45 -33.90
CA ASN A 87 -17.30 -15.12 -34.19
C ASN A 87 -16.56 -14.62 -32.95
N VAL A 88 -15.23 -14.69 -32.95
CA VAL A 88 -14.40 -14.07 -31.91
C VAL A 88 -13.95 -12.72 -32.44
N ASP A 89 -14.39 -11.67 -31.76
CA ASP A 89 -13.72 -10.38 -31.88
C ASP A 89 -12.39 -10.48 -31.13
N LEU A 90 -11.31 -10.73 -31.87
CA LEU A 90 -9.94 -10.79 -31.36
C LEU A 90 -9.35 -9.40 -31.15
N THR A 91 -10.12 -8.33 -31.42
CA THR A 91 -9.61 -6.98 -31.17
C THR A 91 -9.56 -6.73 -29.66
N ILE A 92 -8.34 -6.54 -29.17
CA ILE A 92 -8.11 -5.95 -27.86
C ILE A 92 -8.73 -4.55 -27.92
N SER A 93 -9.61 -4.23 -26.96
CA SER A 93 -10.20 -2.89 -26.93
C SER A 93 -9.09 -1.85 -26.84
N GLN A 94 -9.25 -0.71 -27.51
CA GLN A 94 -8.25 0.36 -27.44
C GLN A 94 -7.97 0.76 -25.98
N ALA A 95 -9.00 0.74 -25.13
CA ALA A 95 -8.87 0.99 -23.70
C ALA A 95 -7.98 -0.04 -22.98
N ASP A 96 -8.01 -1.32 -23.37
CA ASP A 96 -7.14 -2.34 -22.79
C ASP A 96 -5.72 -2.26 -23.34
N ILE A 97 -5.53 -1.85 -24.59
CA ILE A 97 -4.21 -1.52 -25.16
C ILE A 97 -3.61 -0.33 -24.40
N ASP A 98 -4.39 0.73 -24.19
CA ASP A 98 -3.94 1.94 -23.49
C ASP A 98 -3.57 1.62 -22.03
N ARG A 99 -4.36 0.78 -21.34
CA ARG A 99 -4.04 0.28 -19.99
C ARG A 99 -2.77 -0.55 -19.97
N LEU A 100 -2.60 -1.46 -20.93
CA LEU A 100 -1.41 -2.28 -21.03
C LEU A 100 -0.18 -1.41 -21.29
N PHE A 101 -0.30 -0.44 -22.19
CA PHE A 101 0.75 0.55 -22.45
C PHE A 101 1.07 1.37 -21.21
N ASP A 102 0.07 1.83 -20.46
CA ASP A 102 0.29 2.58 -19.22
C ASP A 102 1.01 1.79 -18.13
N VAL A 103 0.79 0.46 -18.09
CA VAL A 103 1.49 -0.46 -17.19
C VAL A 103 2.91 -0.75 -17.69
N GLU A 104 3.08 -1.08 -18.97
CA GLU A 104 4.37 -1.48 -19.54
C GLU A 104 5.33 -0.30 -19.72
N LYS A 105 4.84 0.93 -20.00
CA LYS A 105 5.71 2.11 -20.17
C LYS A 105 6.53 2.48 -18.94
N LYS A 106 6.14 2.02 -17.75
CA LYS A 106 6.84 2.26 -16.48
C LYS A 106 7.64 1.05 -16.01
N ARG A 107 7.55 -0.08 -16.71
CA ARG A 107 8.12 -1.35 -16.27
C ARG A 107 9.56 -1.46 -16.77
N ILE A 108 10.50 -1.51 -15.83
CA ILE A 108 11.90 -1.83 -16.13
C ILE A 108 12.00 -3.31 -16.51
N SER A 109 12.66 -3.60 -17.63
CA SER A 109 12.90 -4.99 -18.07
C SER A 109 14.07 -5.60 -17.30
N LEU A 110 13.81 -6.04 -16.07
CA LEU A 110 14.84 -6.62 -15.20
C LEU A 110 15.60 -7.79 -15.84
N ALA A 111 14.96 -8.58 -16.70
CA ALA A 111 15.62 -9.68 -17.41
C ALA A 111 16.75 -9.19 -18.33
N LYS A 112 16.48 -8.16 -19.15
CA LYS A 112 17.50 -7.55 -20.02
C LYS A 112 18.60 -6.88 -19.21
N LYS A 113 18.23 -6.23 -18.10
CA LYS A 113 19.19 -5.63 -17.18
C LYS A 113 20.08 -6.69 -16.54
N LEU A 114 19.52 -7.81 -16.07
CA LEU A 114 20.30 -8.90 -15.49
C LEU A 114 21.25 -9.55 -16.52
N GLU A 115 20.78 -9.71 -17.77
CA GLU A 115 21.61 -10.18 -18.87
C GLU A 115 22.79 -9.24 -19.13
N ALA A 116 22.53 -7.93 -19.27
CA ALA A 116 23.59 -6.92 -19.43
C ALA A 116 24.55 -6.92 -18.23
N LEU A 117 24.02 -7.02 -17.00
CA LEU A 117 24.83 -7.08 -15.78
C LEU A 117 25.85 -8.22 -15.82
N ALA A 118 25.44 -9.39 -16.31
CA ALA A 118 26.30 -10.56 -16.38
C ALA A 118 27.54 -10.32 -17.28
N PHE A 119 27.43 -9.49 -18.30
CA PHE A 119 28.54 -9.09 -19.17
C PHE A 119 29.32 -7.88 -18.65
N ASP A 120 28.66 -7.01 -17.87
CA ASP A 120 29.23 -5.77 -17.36
C ASP A 120 30.04 -5.96 -16.07
N ILE A 121 29.80 -7.04 -15.32
CA ILE A 121 30.59 -7.39 -14.14
C ILE A 121 32.02 -7.79 -14.58
N PRO A 122 33.08 -7.16 -14.05
CA PRO A 122 34.46 -7.53 -14.33
C PRO A 122 34.75 -9.00 -14.02
N GLU A 123 35.63 -9.66 -14.78
CA GLU A 123 35.97 -11.09 -14.59
C GLU A 123 36.41 -11.45 -13.16
N ASN A 124 37.06 -10.52 -12.45
CA ASN A 124 37.53 -10.71 -11.07
C ASN A 124 36.53 -10.19 -10.02
N MET A 125 35.26 -10.07 -10.40
CA MET A 125 34.13 -9.79 -9.53
C MET A 125 33.06 -10.88 -9.68
N SER A 126 32.32 -11.16 -8.62
CA SER A 126 31.23 -12.13 -8.65
C SER A 126 29.95 -11.53 -8.10
N LEU A 127 28.83 -11.79 -8.76
CA LEU A 127 27.51 -11.41 -8.27
C LEU A 127 27.15 -12.25 -7.03
N LEU A 128 26.91 -11.58 -5.91
CA LEU A 128 26.43 -12.22 -4.67
C LEU A 128 24.92 -12.08 -4.55
N ASP A 129 24.37 -10.89 -4.82
CA ASP A 129 22.97 -10.60 -4.63
C ASP A 129 22.46 -9.53 -5.60
N PHE A 130 21.16 -9.58 -5.91
CA PHE A 130 20.46 -8.67 -6.81
C PHE A 130 19.04 -8.43 -6.29
N GLU A 131 18.75 -7.21 -5.87
CA GLU A 131 17.46 -6.83 -5.29
C GLU A 131 16.89 -5.59 -5.98
N TYR A 132 15.62 -5.66 -6.41
CA TYR A 132 14.91 -4.53 -7.01
C TYR A 132 13.74 -4.07 -6.12
N HIS A 133 13.82 -2.82 -5.68
CA HIS A 133 12.78 -2.13 -4.90
C HIS A 133 11.84 -1.36 -5.83
N TYR A 134 10.71 -1.98 -6.17
CA TYR A 134 9.68 -1.39 -7.05
C TYR A 134 9.08 -0.07 -6.54
N ASP A 135 9.00 0.10 -5.22
CA ASP A 135 8.44 1.29 -4.58
C ASP A 135 9.34 2.52 -4.73
N LYS A 136 10.66 2.31 -4.76
CA LYS A 136 11.67 3.37 -4.87
C LYS A 136 12.29 3.49 -6.25
N ASN A 137 12.02 2.54 -7.15
CA ASN A 137 12.76 2.37 -8.41
C ASN A 137 14.27 2.31 -8.15
N GLU A 138 14.66 1.49 -7.18
CA GLU A 138 16.06 1.28 -6.80
C GLU A 138 16.47 -0.15 -7.10
N LEU A 139 17.64 -0.31 -7.71
CA LEU A 139 18.28 -1.59 -7.97
C LEU A 139 19.55 -1.68 -7.12
N ILE A 140 19.65 -2.71 -6.28
CA ILE A 140 20.80 -2.97 -5.42
C ILE A 140 21.49 -4.23 -5.94
N ILE A 141 22.77 -4.08 -6.26
CA ILE A 141 23.63 -5.15 -6.77
C ILE A 141 24.75 -5.30 -5.76
N THR A 142 24.90 -6.51 -5.22
CA THR A 142 26.00 -6.84 -4.32
C THR A 142 27.00 -7.72 -5.06
N LEU A 143 28.23 -7.25 -5.18
CA LEU A 143 29.34 -7.95 -5.81
C LEU A 143 30.41 -8.30 -4.78
N ILE A 144 31.21 -9.33 -5.05
CA ILE A 144 32.43 -9.65 -4.32
C ILE A 144 33.61 -9.38 -5.24
N SER A 145 34.63 -8.69 -4.74
CA SER A 145 35.88 -8.45 -5.46
C SER A 145 37.09 -8.79 -4.59
N GLU A 146 38.15 -9.29 -5.23
CA GLU A 146 39.44 -9.47 -4.60
C GLU A 146 40.06 -8.13 -4.17
N VAL A 147 40.74 -8.12 -3.01
CA VAL A 147 41.31 -6.89 -2.43
C VAL A 147 42.32 -6.22 -3.36
N ASP A 148 43.16 -7.03 -4.02
CA ASP A 148 44.28 -6.54 -4.83
C ASP A 148 43.82 -5.90 -6.16
N ARG A 149 42.66 -6.33 -6.68
CA ARG A 149 42.12 -5.88 -7.98
C ARG A 149 40.93 -4.92 -7.85
N TYR A 150 40.54 -4.56 -6.62
CA TYR A 150 39.35 -3.76 -6.37
C TYR A 150 39.35 -2.41 -7.11
N SER A 151 40.46 -1.68 -7.10
CA SER A 151 40.52 -0.34 -7.73
C SER A 151 40.25 -0.39 -9.23
N GLU A 152 40.88 -1.33 -9.94
CA GLU A 152 40.71 -1.52 -11.37
C GLU A 152 39.28 -2.02 -11.70
N ASN A 153 38.83 -3.06 -11.00
CA ASN A 153 37.49 -3.61 -11.20
C ASN A 153 36.39 -2.57 -10.91
N LYS A 154 36.59 -1.69 -9.92
CA LYS A 154 35.66 -0.61 -9.59
C LYS A 154 35.51 0.36 -10.77
N GLU A 155 36.62 0.81 -11.35
CA GLU A 155 36.59 1.75 -12.47
C GLU A 155 35.90 1.13 -13.69
N LEU A 156 36.23 -0.12 -14.01
CA LEU A 156 35.60 -0.84 -15.12
C LEU A 156 34.10 -1.04 -14.90
N LEU A 157 33.68 -1.44 -13.69
CA LEU A 157 32.27 -1.59 -13.34
C LEU A 157 31.51 -0.27 -13.50
N ILE A 158 32.04 0.84 -13.00
CA ILE A 158 31.40 2.16 -13.11
C ILE A 158 31.25 2.56 -14.58
N GLN A 159 32.29 2.32 -15.39
CA GLN A 159 32.25 2.62 -16.82
C GLN A 159 31.17 1.82 -17.54
N ASN A 160 31.14 0.50 -17.34
CA ASN A 160 30.16 -0.40 -17.97
C ASN A 160 28.72 -0.04 -17.57
N ILE A 161 28.48 0.14 -16.27
CA ILE A 161 27.16 0.51 -15.74
C ILE A 161 26.70 1.88 -16.26
N THR A 162 27.60 2.87 -16.34
CA THR A 162 27.24 4.18 -16.89
C THR A 162 26.86 4.09 -18.37
N GLN A 163 27.55 3.26 -19.16
CA GLN A 163 27.25 3.08 -20.58
C GLN A 163 25.98 2.26 -20.83
N ASN A 164 25.72 1.21 -20.05
CA ASN A 164 24.70 0.22 -20.39
C ASN A 164 23.44 0.33 -19.53
N PHE A 165 23.55 0.80 -18.28
CA PHE A 165 22.42 0.87 -17.35
C PHE A 165 21.79 2.25 -17.21
N MET A 166 22.55 3.32 -17.47
CA MET A 166 22.08 4.70 -17.30
C MET A 166 21.58 5.34 -18.59
N ASN A 167 21.92 4.78 -19.75
CA ASN A 167 21.62 5.39 -21.05
C ASN A 167 20.16 5.26 -21.51
N ASP A 168 19.38 4.33 -20.94
CA ASP A 168 17.97 4.13 -21.32
C ASP A 168 16.96 4.85 -20.41
N GLY A 169 17.45 5.62 -19.41
CA GLY A 169 16.62 6.47 -18.55
C GLY A 169 15.93 5.75 -17.39
N ASP A 170 16.13 4.43 -17.25
CA ASP A 170 15.61 3.64 -16.13
C ASP A 170 16.25 4.06 -14.79
N PHE A 171 17.56 4.34 -14.81
CA PHE A 171 18.35 4.81 -13.68
C PHE A 171 19.20 6.01 -14.08
N ASN A 172 19.31 7.01 -13.21
CA ASN A 172 20.06 8.24 -13.50
C ASN A 172 21.11 8.60 -12.45
N SER A 173 21.21 7.80 -11.38
CA SER A 173 22.21 7.98 -10.35
C SER A 173 22.68 6.64 -9.80
N TYR A 174 23.94 6.60 -9.38
CA TYR A 174 24.54 5.44 -8.74
C TYR A 174 25.22 5.84 -7.43
N ASP A 175 25.28 4.89 -6.50
CA ASP A 175 26.10 4.93 -5.30
C ASP A 175 26.86 3.60 -5.18
N LEU A 176 28.15 3.66 -4.86
CA LEU A 176 28.99 2.46 -4.77
C LEU A 176 29.76 2.48 -3.46
N ARG A 177 29.50 1.47 -2.62
CA ARG A 177 30.06 1.35 -1.28
C ARG A 177 30.85 0.05 -1.15
N PRO A 178 32.16 0.11 -0.86
CA PRO A 178 32.91 -1.07 -0.47
C PRO A 178 32.79 -1.33 1.02
N GLU A 179 32.59 -2.60 1.38
CA GLU A 179 32.72 -3.12 2.73
C GLU A 179 33.82 -4.19 2.72
N LYS A 180 34.83 -4.03 3.59
CA LYS A 180 35.84 -5.09 3.78
C LYS A 180 35.24 -6.20 4.60
N ASP A 181 35.40 -7.43 4.14
CA ASP A 181 34.94 -8.62 4.85
C ASP A 181 35.99 -9.73 4.74
N ASN A 182 35.87 -10.73 5.61
CA ASN A 182 36.80 -11.85 5.69
C ASN A 182 36.02 -13.14 5.93
N HIS A 183 36.21 -14.09 5.02
CA HIS A 183 35.69 -15.44 5.18
C HIS A 183 36.82 -16.45 5.05
N LYS A 184 36.97 -17.33 6.06
CA LYS A 184 37.96 -18.43 6.06
C LYS A 184 39.39 -17.98 5.67
N GLN A 185 39.85 -16.84 6.19
CA GLN A 185 41.17 -16.25 5.96
C GLN A 185 41.38 -15.62 4.56
N GLN A 186 40.35 -15.54 3.72
CA GLN A 186 40.36 -14.78 2.48
C GLN A 186 39.70 -13.42 2.70
N GLN A 187 40.47 -12.35 2.45
CA GLN A 187 39.96 -10.99 2.49
C GLN A 187 39.35 -10.64 1.13
N TYR A 188 38.17 -10.02 1.14
CA TYR A 188 37.51 -9.53 -0.07
C TYR A 188 36.80 -8.21 0.23
N TYR A 189 36.48 -7.47 -0.83
CA TYR A 189 35.54 -6.36 -0.75
C TYR A 189 34.16 -6.84 -1.20
N LYS A 190 33.18 -6.66 -0.33
CA LYS A 190 31.78 -6.66 -0.70
C LYS A 190 31.45 -5.27 -1.26
N VAL A 191 31.08 -5.21 -2.53
CA VAL A 191 30.81 -3.97 -3.26
C VAL A 191 29.31 -3.86 -3.44
N ILE A 192 28.70 -2.90 -2.77
CA ILE A 192 27.27 -2.62 -2.87
C ILE A 192 27.10 -1.48 -3.85
N LEU A 193 26.53 -1.78 -5.02
CA LEU A 193 26.16 -0.82 -6.05
C LEU A 193 24.65 -0.59 -5.97
N THR A 194 24.26 0.65 -5.74
CA THR A 194 22.85 1.06 -5.74
C THR A 194 22.60 1.98 -6.95
N LEU A 195 21.71 1.56 -7.83
CA LEU A 195 21.21 2.35 -8.96
C LEU A 195 19.83 2.90 -8.61
N SER A 196 19.61 4.19 -8.83
CA SER A 196 18.32 4.82 -8.52
C SER A 196 17.94 5.86 -9.56
N ASN A 197 16.64 6.13 -9.65
CA ASN A 197 16.07 7.18 -10.49
C ASN A 197 15.67 8.38 -9.60
N LYS A 198 16.61 9.30 -9.38
CA LYS A 198 16.38 10.52 -8.60
C LYS A 198 15.75 11.58 -9.51
N LYS A 199 14.54 12.01 -9.19
CA LYS A 199 13.89 13.15 -9.86
C LYS A 199 14.57 14.48 -9.54
#